data_AF-A0A2D2H9I7-F1
#
_entry.id   AF-A0A2D2H9I7-F1
#
_cell.length_a   1.000
_cell.length_b   1.000
_cell.length_c   1.000
_cell.angle_alpha   90.00
_cell.angle_beta   90.00
_cell.angle_gamma   90.00
#
_symmetry.space_group_name_H-M   'P 1'
#
loop_
_entity.id
_entity.type
_entity.pdbx_description
1 polymer ?
#
loop_
_entity_poly.entity_id
_entity_poly.type
_entity_poly.pdbx_seq_one_letter_code
_entity_poly.pdbx_strand_id
1 'polypeptide(L)'
;MLLRLVPVLLFLAPFAGFLLWRRFRPRPAPGRPGEEDLPWPFLALAGAGLALAAAGLAAYGLSRRMEQGSTYVPARLEPDGRIERGHAGPP
;
A
#
# COMPACT_ATOMS: atom_id res chain seq x y z
N MET A 1 1.74 17.46 -12.66
CA MET A 1 0.74 16.79 -11.78
C MET A 1 0.36 15.40 -12.26
N LEU A 2 0.06 15.20 -13.55
CA LEU A 2 -0.34 13.90 -14.12
C LEU A 2 0.62 12.73 -13.82
N LEU A 3 1.93 12.96 -13.93
CA LEU A 3 2.98 11.96 -13.62
C LEU A 3 2.94 11.44 -12.17
N ARG A 4 2.39 12.20 -11.21
CA ARG A 4 2.26 11.78 -9.81
C ARG A 4 1.11 10.79 -9.59
N LEU A 5 0.14 10.75 -10.50
CA LEU A 5 -1.01 9.86 -10.44
C LEU A 5 -0.73 8.51 -11.10
N VAL A 6 0.29 8.41 -11.95
CA VAL A 6 0.66 7.17 -12.66
C VAL A 6 0.85 5.98 -11.72
N PRO A 7 1.56 6.08 -10.57
CA PRO A 7 1.71 4.95 -9.65
C PRO A 7 0.37 4.51 -9.05
N VAL A 8 -0.50 5.46 -8.73
CA VAL A 8 -1.82 5.19 -8.16
C VAL A 8 -2.71 4.48 -9.20
N LEU A 9 -2.66 4.94 -10.45
CA LEU A 9 -3.40 4.33 -11.56
C LEU A 9 -2.90 2.92 -11.87
N LEU A 10 -1.58 2.69 -11.88
CA LEU A 10 -1.00 1.36 -12.06
C LEU A 10 -1.36 0.41 -10.92
N PHE A 11 -1.37 0.92 -9.68
CA PHE A 11 -1.81 0.17 -8.51
C PHE A 11 -3.30 -0.23 -8.60
N LEU A 12 -4.16 0.67 -9.10
CA LEU A 12 -5.60 0.41 -9.26
C LEU A 12 -5.95 -0.40 -10.51
N ALA A 13 -5.08 -0.45 -11.52
CA ALA A 13 -5.31 -1.12 -12.79
C ALA A 13 -5.78 -2.58 -12.68
N PRO A 14 -5.17 -3.48 -11.88
CA PRO A 14 -5.64 -4.87 -11.77
C PRO A 14 -7.05 -4.96 -11.18
N PHE A 15 -7.40 -4.09 -10.23
CA PHE A 15 -8.73 -4.04 -9.63
C PHE A 15 -9.78 -3.52 -10.62
N ALA A 16 -9.45 -2.44 -11.34
CA ALA A 16 -10.31 -1.88 -12.37
C ALA A 16 -10.54 -2.90 -13.51
N GLY A 17 -9.48 -3.60 -13.94
CA GLY A 17 -9.57 -4.67 -14.93
C GLY A 17 -10.47 -5.82 -14.48
N PHE A 18 -10.37 -6.25 -13.22
CA PHE A 18 -11.25 -7.26 -12.65
C PHE A 18 -12.73 -6.81 -12.64
N LEU A 19 -13.00 -5.56 -12.22
CA LEU A 19 -14.35 -5.01 -12.21
C LEU A 19 -14.93 -4.88 -13.62
N LEU A 20 -14.09 -4.49 -14.59
CA LEU A 20 -14.47 -4.38 -15.99
C LEU A 20 -14.81 -5.75 -16.58
N TRP A 21 -13.94 -6.75 -16.37
CA TRP A 21 -14.21 -8.13 -16.75
C TRP A 21 -15.51 -8.64 -16.13
N ARG A 22 -15.74 -8.39 -14.84
CA ARG A 22 -17.00 -8.76 -14.15
C ARG A 22 -18.23 -8.09 -14.77
N ARG A 23 -18.12 -6.84 -15.22
CA ARG A 23 -19.25 -6.10 -15.82
C ARG A 23 -19.63 -6.66 -17.20
N PHE A 24 -18.66 -7.18 -17.94
CA PHE A 24 -18.83 -7.68 -19.30
C PHE A 24 -18.86 -9.21 -19.41
N ARG A 25 -18.57 -9.94 -18.34
CA ARG A 25 -18.67 -11.40 -18.35
C ARG A 25 -20.10 -11.82 -18.72
N PRO A 26 -20.27 -12.78 -19.63
CA PRO A 26 -21.59 -13.35 -19.92
C PRO A 26 -22.23 -13.87 -18.62
N ARG A 27 -23.54 -13.71 -18.47
CA ARG A 27 -24.26 -14.38 -17.38
C ARG A 27 -24.18 -15.89 -17.63
N PRO A 28 -23.84 -16.70 -16.62
CA PRO A 28 -23.87 -18.15 -16.76
C PRO A 28 -25.29 -18.60 -17.07
N ALA A 29 -25.41 -19.71 -17.81
CA ALA A 29 -26.70 -20.32 -18.11
C ALA A 29 -27.38 -20.75 -16.80
N PRO A 30 -28.70 -20.55 -16.65
CA PRO A 30 -29.43 -20.93 -15.44
C PRO A 30 -29.27 -22.43 -15.17
N GLY A 31 -28.84 -22.80 -13.97
CA GLY A 31 -28.79 -24.19 -13.50
C GLY A 31 -27.40 -24.81 -13.28
N ARG A 32 -26.31 -24.06 -13.37
CA ARG A 32 -24.98 -24.55 -12.92
C ARG A 32 -24.72 -24.19 -11.44
N PRO A 33 -24.81 -25.16 -10.50
CA PRO A 33 -24.43 -24.90 -9.11
C PRO A 33 -22.92 -24.62 -9.04
N GLY A 34 -22.55 -23.46 -8.50
CA GLY A 34 -21.16 -23.04 -8.23
C GLY A 34 -20.59 -21.91 -9.10
N GLU A 35 -21.33 -21.39 -10.09
CA GLU A 35 -20.81 -20.36 -11.02
C GLU A 35 -21.29 -18.92 -10.71
N GLU A 36 -22.27 -18.80 -9.81
CA GLU A 36 -22.95 -17.54 -9.46
C GLU A 36 -22.36 -16.84 -8.23
N ASP A 37 -21.72 -17.58 -7.33
CA ASP A 37 -21.18 -17.03 -6.09
C ASP A 37 -19.78 -16.48 -6.30
N LEU A 38 -19.72 -15.16 -6.45
CA LEU A 38 -18.48 -14.40 -6.36
C LEU A 38 -17.79 -14.76 -5.04
N PRO A 39 -16.46 -15.01 -5.00
CA PRO A 39 -15.76 -15.48 -3.82
C PRO A 39 -15.59 -14.34 -2.81
N TRP A 40 -16.70 -13.84 -2.30
CA TRP A 40 -16.85 -12.71 -1.38
C TRP A 40 -15.95 -12.83 -0.16
N PRO A 41 -15.82 -14.02 0.46
CA PRO A 41 -14.87 -14.20 1.55
C PRO A 41 -13.43 -13.88 1.15
N PHE A 42 -12.98 -14.34 -0.03
CA PHE A 42 -11.63 -14.08 -0.53
C PHE A 42 -11.42 -12.62 -0.92
N LEU A 43 -12.42 -11.99 -1.54
CA LEU A 43 -12.36 -10.56 -1.89
C LEU A 43 -12.38 -9.69 -0.63
N ALA A 44 -13.15 -10.04 0.39
CA ALA A 44 -13.16 -9.37 1.68
C ALA A 44 -11.81 -9.51 2.40
N LEU A 45 -11.23 -10.71 2.41
CA LEU A 45 -9.88 -10.97 2.95
C LEU A 45 -8.80 -10.17 2.20
N ALA A 46 -8.85 -10.16 0.86
CA ALA A 46 -7.91 -9.38 0.05
C ALA A 46 -8.04 -7.87 0.31
N GLY A 47 -9.28 -7.36 0.41
CA GLY A 47 -9.55 -5.97 0.75
C GLY A 47 -9.06 -5.59 2.15
N ALA A 48 -9.31 -6.44 3.14
CA ALA A 48 -8.82 -6.25 4.51
C ALA A 48 -7.29 -6.25 4.57
N GLY A 49 -6.64 -7.20 3.89
CA GLY A 49 -5.18 -7.27 3.80
C GLY A 49 -4.58 -6.01 3.18
N LEU A 50 -5.19 -5.50 2.10
CA LEU A 50 -4.76 -4.25 1.47
C LEU A 50 -4.94 -3.04 2.41
N ALA A 51 -6.08 -2.95 3.10
CA ALA A 51 -6.34 -1.88 4.06
C ALA A 51 -5.31 -1.87 5.20
N LEU A 52 -4.98 -3.05 5.74
CA LEU A 52 -3.97 -3.22 6.78
C LEU A 52 -2.57 -2.84 6.28
N ALA A 53 -2.20 -3.25 5.07
CA ALA A 53 -0.91 -2.88 4.46
C ALA A 53 -0.79 -1.37 4.27
N ALA A 54 -1.84 -0.72 3.75
CA ALA A 54 -1.86 0.73 3.58
C ALA A 54 -1.79 1.48 4.93
N ALA A 55 -2.53 1.02 5.93
CA ALA A 55 -2.49 1.57 7.28
C ALA A 55 -1.10 1.40 7.92
N GLY A 56 -0.49 0.23 7.78
CA GLY A 56 0.87 -0.05 8.27
C GLY A 56 1.92 0.83 7.60
N LEU A 57 1.82 1.02 6.27
CA LEU A 57 2.72 1.92 5.54
C LEU A 57 2.56 3.38 5.99
N ALA A 58 1.32 3.84 6.18
CA ALA A 58 1.04 5.19 6.67
C ALA A 58 1.57 5.39 8.09
N ALA A 59 1.31 4.45 9.00
CA ALA A 59 1.81 4.49 10.37
C ALA A 59 3.35 4.48 10.42
N TYR A 60 3.99 3.62 9.62
CA TYR A 60 5.44 3.57 9.52
C TYR A 60 6.01 4.89 8.99
N GLY A 61 5.45 5.42 7.90
CA GLY A 61 5.86 6.71 7.34
C GLY A 61 5.73 7.85 8.34
N LEU A 62 4.63 7.90 9.10
CA LEU A 62 4.44 8.90 10.16
C LEU A 62 5.43 8.74 11.31
N SER A 63 5.76 7.50 11.71
CA SER A 63 6.75 7.25 12.79
C SER A 63 8.20 7.56 12.41
N ARG A 64 8.51 7.56 11.10
CA ARG A 64 9.87 7.75 10.58
C ARG A 64 10.08 9.09 9.90
N ARG A 65 9.03 9.89 9.73
CA ARG A 65 9.15 11.21 9.10
C ARG A 65 10.07 12.09 9.93
N MET A 66 11.00 12.76 9.25
CA MET A 66 11.77 13.86 9.84
C MET A 66 10.97 15.15 9.70
N GLU A 67 11.14 16.06 10.65
CA GLU A 67 10.46 17.34 10.62
C GLU A 67 10.90 18.12 9.38
N GLN A 68 9.95 18.74 8.69
CA GLN A 68 10.23 19.39 7.42
C GLN A 68 11.14 20.60 7.68
N GLY A 69 12.30 20.62 7.04
CA GLY A 69 13.35 21.62 7.28
C GLY A 69 14.44 21.19 8.27
N SER A 70 14.33 20.01 8.88
CA SER A 70 15.44 19.46 9.68
C SER A 70 16.59 18.96 8.81
N THR A 71 17.82 19.08 9.31
CA THR A 71 19.02 18.54 8.66
C THR A 71 19.26 17.11 9.14
N TYR A 72 19.46 16.17 8.21
CA TYR A 72 19.80 14.79 8.57
C TYR A 72 21.22 14.71 9.13
N VAL A 73 21.35 14.27 10.38
CA VAL A 73 22.64 13.94 10.99
C VAL A 73 22.85 12.42 10.87
N PRO A 74 23.90 11.96 10.16
CA PRO A 74 24.14 10.53 9.97
C PRO A 74 24.58 9.86 11.27
N ALA A 75 24.34 8.55 11.36
CA ALA A 75 24.84 7.75 12.48
C ALA A 75 26.37 7.78 12.54
N ARG A 76 26.93 7.83 13.74
CA ARG A 76 28.38 7.82 13.97
C ARG A 76 28.77 6.73 14.96
N LEU A 77 29.96 6.18 14.75
CA LEU A 77 30.63 5.30 15.70
C LEU A 77 31.53 6.17 16.57
N GLU A 78 31.28 6.18 17.87
CA GLU A 78 32.11 6.88 18.83
C GLU A 78 33.42 6.12 19.11
N PRO A 79 34.48 6.80 19.59
CA PRO A 79 35.77 6.16 19.88
C PRO A 79 35.70 5.03 20.92
N ASP A 80 34.66 5.01 21.76
CA ASP A 80 34.39 3.97 22.75
C ASP A 80 33.63 2.75 22.17
N GLY A 81 33.32 2.78 20.87
CA GLY A 81 32.59 1.74 20.17
C GLY A 81 31.07 1.87 20.25
N ARG A 82 30.52 2.90 20.90
CA ARG A 82 29.06 3.15 20.89
C ARG A 82 28.61 3.70 19.54
N ILE A 83 27.43 3.26 19.11
CA ILE A 83 26.79 3.81 17.90
C ILE A 83 25.80 4.88 18.33
N GLU A 84 26.06 6.11 17.95
CA GLU A 84 25.08 7.19 17.97
C GLU A 84 24.19 7.05 16.73
N ARG A 85 22.87 6.90 16.94
CA ARG A 85 21.92 6.74 15.83
C ARG A 85 21.72 8.07 15.12
N GLY A 86 21.60 8.02 13.80
CA GLY A 86 21.26 9.19 13.01
C GLY A 86 19.91 9.77 13.44
N HIS A 87 19.85 11.10 13.49
CA HIS A 87 18.69 11.84 13.99
C HIS A 87 18.46 13.12 13.17
N ALA A 88 17.35 13.79 13.45
CA ALA A 88 17.07 15.12 12.93
C ALA A 88 17.86 16.15 13.77
N GLY A 89 18.63 17.01 13.11
CA GLY A 89 19.24 18.18 13.70
C GLY A 89 18.46 19.46 13.38
N PRO A 90 18.71 20.56 14.12
CA PRO A 90 18.21 21.87 13.73
C PRO A 90 18.68 22.24 12.30
N PRO A 91 17.92 23.09 11.59
CA PRO A 91 18.31 23.63 10.29
C PRO A 91 19.65 24.36 10.33
#